data_AF-A0A351MPW0-F1
#
_entry.id   AF-A0A351MPW0-F1
#
_cell.length_a   1.000
_cell.length_b   1.000
_cell.length_c   1.000
_cell.angle_alpha   90.00
_cell.angle_beta   90.00
_cell.angle_gamma   90.00
#
_symmetry.space_group_name_H-M   'P 1'
#
loop_
_entity.id
_entity.type
_entity.pdbx_description
1 polymer ?
#
loop_
_entity_poly.entity_id
_entity_poly.type
_entity_poly.pdbx_seq_one_letter_code
_entity_poly.pdbx_strand_id
1 'polypeptide(L)'
;MWACLLAILVNSYAAADEPAPLPAEDRPFAARFADPPGSARILKIVHGWPLGAEAERAQIHHLVSQGFGGFATNVGPWDENYLESEAYWDQLRRIVAESERLGLTLWLYDEMGYPSGTAGGRVLREQPDWAAEGLLVATATAAGPGSVEIDLPPGELLVALAAPPAGLAGSRDLWAQARDGKLTFTAPAAGWRLLAMTQDKIYDGTHAAMNVFVRQPYTNLLRPEPTRRFVELTHARYGRELGDPGRYFAATFTDEPSLMSAFIRPQPHGVLPWAENVAPEFARRRGYDLLPHLAALALTDGGAEAKVRYDFWQTVTELLAENYFGQVQEAAHAIGLPAGGHLIWEEGLRAHVMFYGSAMACARYLSAPSIDCLTSLPGQVPYASARLLGSVAELEGRELVMSETSDHSQVYRPEGDTRPPVTVTADHIRGTLGRQMVGGVNTFTSYYTFRDLDDAALRELNTYTGRLTTSLRGGHQVTDIAVVYPIESLWPHTIPPRGVTSPDAASAAIEEAYTGAVDAVFSAGRDACIIDAQALAEARVDGPLLRHGDLAWSVLVLPGVETLPEAAWATVAEFWRRGGAVVALSRRPANTAARFPDPLVAD
;
A
#
# COMPACT_ATOMS: atom_id res chain seq x y z
N MET A 1 -22.12 9.58 14.77
CA MET A 1 -22.92 10.38 13.83
C MET A 1 -22.37 11.80 13.73
N TRP A 2 -21.07 11.93 13.45
CA TRP A 2 -20.37 13.14 12.99
C TRP A 2 -19.18 12.56 12.22
N ALA A 3 -19.47 12.15 10.97
CA ALA A 3 -18.46 11.77 10.00
C ALA A 3 -17.59 12.99 9.70
N CYS A 4 -16.45 12.77 9.05
CA CYS A 4 -15.68 13.77 8.32
C CYS A 4 -16.55 14.51 7.30
N LEU A 5 -17.42 15.39 7.79
CA LEU A 5 -17.72 16.66 7.16
C LEU A 5 -16.39 17.40 7.13
N LEU A 6 -15.59 17.09 6.10
CA LEU A 6 -14.85 18.14 5.42
C LEU A 6 -15.83 19.30 5.34
N ALA A 7 -15.51 20.40 6.01
CA ALA A 7 -16.42 21.51 6.13
C ALA A 7 -16.92 21.87 4.72
N ILE A 8 -18.21 21.63 4.47
CA ILE A 8 -18.98 22.44 3.53
C ILE A 8 -19.10 23.80 4.23
N LEU A 9 -17.98 24.51 4.36
CA LEU A 9 -17.99 25.95 4.47
C LEU A 9 -18.31 26.39 3.05
N VAL A 10 -19.60 26.63 2.80
CA VAL A 10 -20.00 27.59 1.77
C VAL A 10 -19.47 28.94 2.24
N ASN A 11 -18.16 29.16 2.10
CA ASN A 11 -17.62 30.49 2.15
C ASN A 11 -18.19 31.16 0.91
N SER A 12 -19.05 32.16 1.11
CA SER A 12 -19.40 33.11 0.07
C SER A 12 -18.11 33.84 -0.30
N TYR A 13 -17.37 33.28 -1.25
CA TYR A 13 -16.21 33.93 -1.83
C TYR A 13 -16.71 35.19 -2.54
N ALA A 14 -16.29 36.35 -2.08
CA ALA A 14 -16.43 37.58 -2.86
C ALA A 14 -15.69 37.35 -4.19
N ALA A 15 -16.22 37.90 -5.30
CA ALA A 15 -15.58 37.79 -6.61
C ALA A 15 -14.13 38.29 -6.53
N ALA A 16 -13.19 37.36 -6.50
CA ALA A 16 -11.77 37.66 -6.57
C ALA A 16 -11.44 38.13 -7.99
N ASP A 17 -10.50 39.08 -8.12
CA ASP A 17 -9.94 39.41 -9.42
C ASP A 17 -9.37 38.15 -10.08
N GLU A 18 -9.57 38.02 -11.39
CA GLU A 18 -9.13 36.85 -12.15
C GLU A 18 -7.60 36.67 -12.03
N PRO A 19 -7.11 35.53 -11.50
CA PRO A 19 -5.68 35.32 -11.31
C PRO A 19 -4.97 35.09 -12.64
N ALA A 20 -3.70 35.47 -12.71
CA ALA A 20 -2.85 35.09 -13.83
C ALA A 20 -2.64 33.57 -13.87
N PRO A 21 -2.50 32.96 -15.06
CA PRO A 21 -2.13 31.56 -15.18
C PRO A 21 -0.81 31.25 -14.46
N LEU A 22 -0.71 30.05 -13.89
CA LEU A 22 0.52 29.56 -13.30
C LEU A 22 1.61 29.39 -14.37
N PRO A 23 2.88 29.47 -13.95
CA PRO A 23 3.99 29.44 -14.90
C PRO A 23 4.14 28.08 -15.59
N ALA A 24 4.55 28.08 -16.86
CA ALA A 24 4.75 26.87 -17.66
C ALA A 24 5.95 26.01 -17.20
N GLU A 25 5.86 24.71 -17.50
CA GLU A 25 6.85 23.66 -17.19
C GLU A 25 8.09 23.66 -18.09
N ASP A 26 7.99 24.23 -19.30
CA ASP A 26 9.06 24.24 -20.30
C ASP A 26 10.10 25.36 -20.10
N ARG A 27 9.92 26.18 -19.06
CA ARG A 27 10.86 27.26 -18.72
C ARG A 27 12.21 26.72 -18.23
N PRO A 28 13.31 27.48 -18.42
CA PRO A 28 14.62 27.13 -17.88
C PRO A 28 14.60 26.91 -16.36
N PHE A 29 15.46 26.02 -15.86
CA PHE A 29 15.51 25.67 -14.43
C PHE A 29 15.53 26.89 -13.50
N ALA A 30 16.37 27.90 -13.76
CA ALA A 30 16.46 29.09 -12.92
C ALA A 30 15.12 29.85 -12.81
N ALA A 31 14.32 29.89 -13.88
CA ALA A 31 13.01 30.52 -13.89
C ALA A 31 11.96 29.65 -13.16
N ARG A 32 12.00 28.32 -13.35
CA ARG A 32 11.14 27.39 -12.58
C ARG A 32 11.47 27.42 -11.10
N PHE A 33 12.74 27.48 -10.71
CA PHE A 33 13.13 27.61 -9.31
C PHE A 33 12.73 28.99 -8.73
N ALA A 34 12.89 30.08 -9.48
CA ALA A 34 12.47 31.39 -9.00
C ALA A 34 10.96 31.45 -8.73
N ASP A 35 10.17 30.88 -9.64
CA ASP A 35 8.71 30.85 -9.63
C ASP A 35 8.20 29.47 -10.11
N PRO A 36 7.94 28.52 -9.19
CA PRO A 36 7.64 27.13 -9.54
C PRO A 36 6.36 26.95 -10.37
N PRO A 37 6.35 26.03 -11.36
CA PRO A 37 5.14 25.70 -12.09
C PRO A 37 4.14 24.95 -11.19
N GLY A 38 2.90 24.79 -11.66
CA GLY A 38 1.81 24.19 -10.88
C GLY A 38 2.14 22.78 -10.36
N SER A 39 2.73 21.92 -11.20
CA SER A 39 2.99 20.52 -10.83
C SER A 39 4.04 20.33 -9.74
N ALA A 40 4.80 21.39 -9.42
CA ALA A 40 5.81 21.38 -8.37
C ALA A 40 5.24 21.79 -7.00
N ARG A 41 4.12 22.54 -6.97
CA ARG A 41 3.55 23.07 -5.71
C ARG A 41 2.62 22.04 -5.05
N ILE A 42 2.12 22.36 -3.86
CA ILE A 42 1.15 21.49 -3.17
C ILE A 42 -0.15 21.47 -3.98
N LEU A 43 -0.73 20.29 -4.12
CA LEU A 43 -2.02 20.05 -4.75
C LEU A 43 -3.05 19.79 -3.66
N LYS A 44 -4.05 20.66 -3.50
CA LYS A 44 -5.06 20.47 -2.44
C LYS A 44 -6.01 19.33 -2.82
N ILE A 45 -6.41 18.46 -1.89
CA ILE A 45 -7.42 17.43 -2.21
C ILE A 45 -8.81 18.06 -2.08
N VAL A 46 -9.63 17.95 -3.13
CA VAL A 46 -10.97 18.55 -3.22
C VAL A 46 -11.95 17.57 -3.86
N HIS A 47 -12.87 17.01 -3.06
CA HIS A 47 -13.88 16.05 -3.55
C HIS A 47 -15.26 16.65 -3.77
N GLY A 48 -15.58 17.72 -3.04
CA GLY A 48 -16.86 18.42 -3.13
C GLY A 48 -16.65 19.80 -3.69
N TRP A 49 -17.18 20.05 -4.88
CA TRP A 49 -17.20 21.37 -5.50
C TRP A 49 -18.58 22.02 -5.32
N PRO A 50 -18.67 23.34 -5.06
CA PRO A 50 -19.93 24.04 -5.03
C PRO A 50 -20.60 23.95 -6.40
N LEU A 51 -21.90 23.73 -6.43
CA LEU A 51 -22.63 23.68 -7.70
C LEU A 51 -22.77 25.08 -8.30
N GLY A 52 -22.39 25.21 -9.57
CA GLY A 52 -22.59 26.43 -10.36
C GLY A 52 -21.28 27.03 -10.81
N ALA A 53 -21.19 27.35 -12.11
CA ALA A 53 -19.95 27.76 -12.78
C ALA A 53 -19.23 28.96 -12.12
N GLU A 54 -19.98 29.89 -11.51
CA GLU A 54 -19.40 31.04 -10.80
C GLU A 54 -18.74 30.62 -9.48
N ALA A 55 -19.41 29.79 -8.68
CA ALA A 55 -18.88 29.31 -7.41
C ALA A 55 -17.70 28.34 -7.61
N GLU A 56 -17.79 27.47 -8.62
CA GLU A 56 -16.70 26.58 -9.06
C GLU A 56 -15.45 27.40 -9.39
N ARG A 57 -15.61 28.44 -10.23
CA ARG A 57 -14.53 29.34 -10.63
C ARG A 57 -13.97 30.12 -9.44
N ALA A 58 -14.82 30.66 -8.57
CA ALA A 58 -14.39 31.42 -7.40
C ALA A 58 -13.52 30.58 -6.45
N GLN A 59 -13.87 29.30 -6.24
CA GLN A 59 -13.04 28.40 -5.44
C GLN A 59 -11.71 28.10 -6.10
N ILE A 60 -11.68 27.82 -7.42
CA ILE A 60 -10.42 27.62 -8.16
C ILE A 60 -9.53 28.86 -8.03
N HIS A 61 -10.07 30.05 -8.26
CA HIS A 61 -9.33 31.31 -8.18
C HIS A 61 -8.78 31.56 -6.78
N HIS A 62 -9.52 31.20 -5.74
CA HIS A 62 -9.05 31.27 -4.37
C HIS A 62 -7.86 30.33 -4.10
N LEU A 63 -7.87 29.11 -4.63
CA LEU A 63 -6.72 28.20 -4.52
C LEU A 63 -5.48 28.79 -5.21
N VAL A 64 -5.65 29.40 -6.40
CA VAL A 64 -4.56 30.06 -7.12
C VAL A 64 -4.02 31.26 -6.34
N SER A 65 -4.88 32.08 -5.72
CA SER A 65 -4.44 33.25 -4.95
C SER A 65 -3.69 32.87 -3.66
N GLN A 66 -3.93 31.67 -3.12
CA GLN A 66 -3.18 31.05 -2.02
C GLN A 66 -1.87 30.36 -2.49
N GLY A 67 -1.64 30.31 -3.80
CA GLY A 67 -0.42 29.79 -4.40
C GLY A 67 -0.38 28.28 -4.60
N PHE A 68 -1.49 27.56 -4.40
CA PHE A 68 -1.56 26.12 -4.70
C PHE A 68 -1.28 25.86 -6.19
N GLY A 69 -0.69 24.69 -6.48
CA GLY A 69 -0.36 24.27 -7.84
C GLY A 69 -1.53 23.68 -8.61
N GLY A 70 -2.58 23.32 -7.91
CA GLY A 70 -3.74 22.61 -8.41
C GLY A 70 -4.35 21.75 -7.31
N PHE A 71 -4.94 20.61 -7.68
CA PHE A 71 -5.70 19.78 -6.75
C PHE A 71 -5.86 18.33 -7.20
N ALA A 72 -6.00 17.41 -6.25
CA ALA A 72 -6.53 16.08 -6.55
C ALA A 72 -8.06 16.12 -6.46
N THR A 73 -8.76 15.53 -7.42
CA THR A 73 -10.22 15.55 -7.46
C THR A 73 -10.77 14.37 -8.25
N ASN A 74 -12.09 14.21 -8.19
CA ASN A 74 -12.87 13.23 -8.92
C ASN A 74 -14.27 13.75 -9.22
N VAL A 75 -15.08 12.99 -9.95
CA VAL A 75 -16.48 13.38 -10.18
C VAL A 75 -17.22 13.42 -8.83
N GLY A 76 -18.00 14.48 -8.59
CA GLY A 76 -18.65 14.68 -7.31
C GLY A 76 -19.71 15.79 -7.36
N PRO A 77 -20.45 16.03 -6.26
CA PRO A 77 -20.23 15.57 -4.89
C PRO A 77 -20.36 14.05 -4.66
N TRP A 78 -19.78 13.60 -3.54
CA TRP A 78 -19.83 12.21 -3.07
C TRP A 78 -21.17 11.88 -2.40
N ASP A 79 -22.11 11.41 -3.20
CA ASP A 79 -23.41 10.90 -2.77
C ASP A 79 -23.83 9.67 -3.59
N GLU A 80 -25.07 9.22 -3.44
CA GLU A 80 -25.59 8.05 -4.16
C GLU A 80 -25.53 8.17 -5.69
N ASN A 81 -25.40 9.38 -6.24
CA ASN A 81 -25.31 9.66 -7.67
C ASN A 81 -23.86 9.74 -8.17
N TYR A 82 -22.85 9.40 -7.34
CA TYR A 82 -21.45 9.31 -7.76
C TYR A 82 -21.31 8.43 -9.00
N LEU A 83 -20.58 8.92 -10.02
CA LEU A 83 -20.48 8.39 -11.38
C LEU A 83 -21.78 8.41 -12.21
N GLU A 84 -22.98 8.56 -11.66
CA GLU A 84 -24.25 8.49 -12.42
C GLU A 84 -24.79 9.86 -12.86
N SER A 85 -24.52 10.91 -12.10
CA SER A 85 -25.06 12.25 -12.38
C SER A 85 -24.33 12.95 -13.53
N GLU A 86 -25.02 13.15 -14.66
CA GLU A 86 -24.50 13.96 -15.78
C GLU A 86 -24.16 15.39 -15.36
N ALA A 87 -24.90 15.95 -14.37
CA ALA A 87 -24.59 17.28 -13.85
C ALA A 87 -23.21 17.34 -13.15
N TYR A 88 -22.78 16.25 -12.52
CA TYR A 88 -21.48 16.15 -11.87
C TYR A 88 -20.36 15.99 -12.89
N TRP A 89 -20.61 15.24 -13.97
CA TRP A 89 -19.70 15.18 -15.11
C TRP A 89 -19.56 16.53 -15.82
N ASP A 90 -20.66 17.26 -16.01
CA ASP A 90 -20.63 18.63 -16.53
C ASP A 90 -19.86 19.59 -15.63
N GLN A 91 -19.99 19.45 -14.30
CA GLN A 91 -19.19 20.20 -13.34
C GLN A 91 -17.70 19.86 -13.48
N LEU A 92 -17.34 18.58 -13.51
CA LEU A 92 -15.94 18.17 -13.69
C LEU A 92 -15.35 18.72 -14.99
N ARG A 93 -16.09 18.67 -16.11
CA ARG A 93 -15.70 19.26 -17.40
C ARG A 93 -15.38 20.76 -17.28
N ARG A 94 -16.20 21.53 -16.55
CA ARG A 94 -15.95 22.97 -16.32
C ARG A 94 -14.72 23.21 -15.46
N ILE A 95 -14.55 22.41 -14.39
CA ILE A 95 -13.42 22.51 -13.46
C ILE A 95 -12.10 22.22 -14.19
N VAL A 96 -12.02 21.14 -14.97
CA VAL A 96 -10.77 20.80 -15.68
C VAL A 96 -10.44 21.82 -16.76
N ALA A 97 -11.44 22.36 -17.47
CA ALA A 97 -11.23 23.40 -18.47
C ALA A 97 -10.72 24.71 -17.85
N GLU A 98 -11.27 25.14 -16.71
CA GLU A 98 -10.77 26.32 -16.00
C GLU A 98 -9.37 26.08 -15.43
N SER A 99 -9.10 24.87 -14.96
CA SER A 99 -7.80 24.49 -14.41
C SER A 99 -6.70 24.52 -15.46
N GLU A 100 -6.97 23.99 -16.66
CA GLU A 100 -6.06 24.07 -17.81
C GLU A 100 -5.75 25.51 -18.19
N ARG A 101 -6.79 26.36 -18.26
CA ARG A 101 -6.63 27.79 -18.60
C ARG A 101 -5.71 28.52 -17.63
N LEU A 102 -5.71 28.11 -16.35
CA LEU A 102 -4.90 28.67 -15.29
C LEU A 102 -3.57 27.93 -15.08
N GLY A 103 -3.23 26.92 -15.89
CA GLY A 103 -1.98 26.16 -15.76
C GLY A 103 -1.90 25.32 -14.47
N LEU A 104 -3.04 24.94 -13.89
CA LEU A 104 -3.08 24.06 -12.72
C LEU A 104 -2.79 22.61 -13.10
N THR A 105 -2.18 21.87 -12.18
CA THR A 105 -1.94 20.43 -12.33
C THR A 105 -2.89 19.65 -11.43
N LEU A 106 -3.58 18.66 -12.00
CA LEU A 106 -4.55 17.86 -11.27
C LEU A 106 -4.06 16.42 -11.02
N TRP A 107 -4.64 15.75 -10.04
CA TRP A 107 -4.55 14.29 -9.85
C TRP A 107 -5.94 13.68 -9.84
N LEU A 108 -6.13 12.57 -10.55
CA LEU A 108 -7.44 11.96 -10.73
C LEU A 108 -7.65 10.91 -9.64
N TYR A 109 -8.42 11.26 -8.61
CA TYR A 109 -8.81 10.34 -7.56
C TYR A 109 -9.84 9.35 -8.11
N ASP A 110 -9.60 8.05 -7.98
CA ASP A 110 -10.36 7.05 -8.74
C ASP A 110 -11.61 6.50 -8.02
N GLU A 111 -11.85 6.93 -6.77
CA GLU A 111 -12.88 6.37 -5.90
C GLU A 111 -13.73 7.44 -5.17
N MET A 112 -14.93 7.05 -4.73
CA MET A 112 -15.68 7.80 -3.73
C MET A 112 -15.24 7.38 -2.32
N GLY A 113 -14.24 8.10 -1.79
CA GLY A 113 -13.56 7.75 -0.55
C GLY A 113 -12.52 6.65 -0.76
N TYR A 114 -12.22 5.93 0.30
CA TYR A 114 -11.24 4.84 0.33
C TYR A 114 -11.88 3.62 1.02
N PRO A 115 -11.37 2.39 0.84
CA PRO A 115 -10.36 2.00 -0.14
C PRO A 115 -10.91 1.93 -1.59
N SER A 116 -10.05 2.23 -2.57
CA SER A 116 -10.34 2.14 -4.01
C SER A 116 -10.64 0.72 -4.46
N GLY A 117 -11.54 0.54 -5.43
CA GLY A 117 -11.89 -0.77 -5.99
C GLY A 117 -13.37 -1.13 -5.88
N THR A 118 -14.20 -0.20 -5.41
CA THR A 118 -15.64 -0.40 -5.20
C THR A 118 -16.51 0.46 -6.12
N ALA A 119 -15.98 1.56 -6.65
CA ALA A 119 -16.69 2.59 -7.41
C ALA A 119 -17.92 3.11 -6.65
N GLY A 120 -17.76 3.50 -5.39
CA GLY A 120 -18.85 3.89 -4.49
C GLY A 120 -19.80 2.73 -4.16
N GLY A 121 -19.25 1.53 -3.98
CA GLY A 121 -20.00 0.31 -3.69
C GLY A 121 -20.76 -0.28 -4.89
N ARG A 122 -20.61 0.29 -6.10
CA ARG A 122 -21.32 -0.15 -7.31
C ARG A 122 -20.91 -1.53 -7.78
N VAL A 123 -19.63 -1.88 -7.65
CA VAL A 123 -19.12 -3.18 -8.08
C VAL A 123 -19.87 -4.33 -7.38
N LEU A 124 -20.02 -4.24 -6.05
CA LEU A 124 -20.72 -5.26 -5.26
C LEU A 124 -22.25 -5.14 -5.32
N ARG A 125 -22.79 -3.97 -5.63
CA ARG A 125 -24.24 -3.81 -5.87
C ARG A 125 -24.70 -4.66 -7.05
N GLU A 126 -23.89 -4.72 -8.11
CA GLU A 126 -24.18 -5.52 -9.30
C GLU A 126 -23.82 -7.00 -9.10
N GLN A 127 -22.75 -7.30 -8.36
CA GLN A 127 -22.24 -8.66 -8.14
C GLN A 127 -21.81 -8.86 -6.67
N PRO A 128 -22.74 -9.18 -5.75
CA PRO A 128 -22.42 -9.33 -4.32
C PRO A 128 -21.43 -10.46 -4.01
N ASP A 129 -21.39 -11.52 -4.83
CA ASP A 129 -20.52 -12.68 -4.64
C ASP A 129 -19.02 -12.34 -4.81
N TRP A 130 -18.72 -11.17 -5.36
CA TRP A 130 -17.37 -10.63 -5.50
C TRP A 130 -16.83 -10.00 -4.21
N ALA A 131 -17.59 -10.01 -3.12
CA ALA A 131 -17.12 -9.52 -1.83
C ALA A 131 -15.88 -10.30 -1.36
N ALA A 132 -14.98 -9.60 -0.67
CA ALA A 132 -13.79 -10.15 -0.05
C ALA A 132 -14.12 -11.38 0.80
N GLU A 133 -13.31 -12.41 0.67
CA GLU A 133 -13.44 -13.67 1.40
C GLU A 133 -12.06 -14.11 1.92
N GLY A 134 -12.06 -14.97 2.93
CA GLY A 134 -10.83 -15.44 3.53
C GLY A 134 -10.97 -16.83 4.13
N LEU A 135 -9.83 -17.46 4.40
CA LEU A 135 -9.77 -18.64 5.25
C LEU A 135 -9.68 -18.19 6.70
N LEU A 136 -10.73 -18.42 7.47
CA LEU A 136 -10.78 -18.10 8.89
C LEU A 136 -10.19 -19.26 9.69
N VAL A 137 -9.28 -18.96 10.61
CA VAL A 137 -8.42 -19.96 11.24
C VAL A 137 -8.56 -19.91 12.76
N ALA A 138 -8.97 -21.03 13.37
CA ALA A 138 -8.95 -21.22 14.81
C ALA A 138 -7.91 -22.28 15.19
N THR A 139 -7.08 -21.96 16.19
CA THR A 139 -6.03 -22.86 16.68
C THR A 139 -5.98 -22.87 18.20
N ALA A 140 -5.70 -24.04 18.79
CA ALA A 140 -5.34 -24.17 20.19
C ALA A 140 -4.21 -25.18 20.37
N THR A 141 -3.36 -24.98 21.39
CA THR A 141 -2.30 -25.92 21.75
C THR A 141 -2.61 -26.55 23.11
N ALA A 142 -2.56 -27.87 23.18
CA ALA A 142 -2.76 -28.63 24.41
C ALA A 142 -1.64 -28.35 25.42
N ALA A 143 -1.99 -27.94 26.64
CA ALA A 143 -1.00 -27.78 27.72
C ALA A 143 -0.58 -29.13 28.36
N GLY A 144 -1.33 -30.19 28.10
CA GLY A 144 -1.12 -31.52 28.67
C GLY A 144 -2.14 -32.52 28.12
N PRO A 145 -2.15 -33.76 28.64
CA PRO A 145 -3.20 -34.72 28.32
C PRO A 145 -4.58 -34.19 28.75
N GLY A 146 -5.59 -34.33 27.91
CA GLY A 146 -6.95 -33.88 28.23
C GLY A 146 -7.72 -33.30 27.04
N SER A 147 -8.95 -32.85 27.29
CA SER A 147 -9.80 -32.26 26.26
C SER A 147 -9.33 -30.84 25.94
N VAL A 148 -9.15 -30.56 24.65
CA VAL A 148 -8.93 -29.23 24.07
C VAL A 148 -10.11 -28.94 23.16
N GLU A 149 -10.57 -27.70 23.18
CA GLU A 149 -11.72 -27.24 22.39
C GLU A 149 -11.40 -25.90 21.75
N ILE A 150 -11.90 -25.70 20.54
CA ILE A 150 -11.97 -24.40 19.87
C ILE A 150 -13.37 -24.16 19.33
N ASP A 151 -13.79 -22.90 19.32
CA ASP A 151 -14.95 -22.47 18.55
C ASP A 151 -14.59 -22.51 17.06
N LEU A 152 -15.48 -23.05 16.24
CA LEU A 152 -15.36 -23.00 14.79
C LEU A 152 -15.57 -21.55 14.33
N PRO A 153 -14.70 -21.01 13.48
CA PRO A 153 -15.00 -19.74 12.81
C PRO A 153 -16.27 -19.88 11.94
N PRO A 154 -16.89 -18.77 11.53
CA PRO A 154 -18.06 -18.83 10.64
C PRO A 154 -17.71 -19.36 9.25
N GLY A 155 -18.71 -19.79 8.49
CA GLY A 155 -18.55 -20.25 7.10
C GLY A 155 -18.46 -21.77 6.92
N GLU A 156 -18.01 -22.16 5.72
CA GLU A 156 -17.87 -23.56 5.31
C GLU A 156 -16.59 -24.17 5.87
N LEU A 157 -16.69 -25.31 6.57
CA LEU A 157 -15.52 -26.04 7.07
C LEU A 157 -14.67 -26.57 5.91
N LEU A 158 -13.35 -26.38 5.99
CA LEU A 158 -12.38 -26.88 5.00
C LEU A 158 -11.27 -27.73 5.62
N VAL A 159 -10.90 -27.46 6.88
CA VAL A 159 -9.93 -28.26 7.63
C VAL A 159 -10.42 -28.42 9.04
N ALA A 160 -10.37 -29.65 9.57
CA ALA A 160 -10.50 -29.92 10.99
C ALA A 160 -9.54 -31.05 11.36
N LEU A 161 -8.50 -30.76 12.12
CA LEU A 161 -7.51 -31.77 12.50
C LEU A 161 -6.83 -31.48 13.84
N ALA A 162 -6.18 -32.51 14.38
CA ALA A 162 -5.21 -32.37 15.46
C ALA A 162 -3.84 -32.86 15.00
N ALA A 163 -2.84 -31.98 15.07
CA ALA A 163 -1.46 -32.26 14.71
C ALA A 163 -0.59 -32.53 15.96
N PRO A 164 0.33 -33.49 15.92
CA PRO A 164 1.30 -33.69 17.00
C PRO A 164 2.29 -32.51 17.12
N PRO A 165 3.03 -32.43 18.24
CA PRO A 165 4.06 -31.40 18.43
C PRO A 165 5.20 -31.46 17.39
N ALA A 166 5.41 -32.62 16.77
CA ALA A 166 6.52 -32.87 15.86
C ALA A 166 6.26 -32.40 14.41
N GLY A 167 5.04 -31.95 14.08
CA GLY A 167 4.68 -31.56 12.72
C GLY A 167 3.28 -32.00 12.31
N LEU A 168 2.96 -31.84 11.02
CA LEU A 168 1.69 -32.33 10.45
C LEU A 168 1.71 -33.85 10.21
N ALA A 169 2.88 -34.48 10.14
CA ALA A 169 2.99 -35.93 10.01
C ALA A 169 2.37 -36.63 11.23
N GLY A 170 1.41 -37.53 10.99
CA GLY A 170 0.65 -38.19 12.05
C GLY A 170 -0.52 -37.38 12.59
N SER A 171 -0.94 -36.32 11.89
CA SER A 171 -2.18 -35.60 12.18
C SER A 171 -3.39 -36.52 12.14
N ARG A 172 -4.38 -36.20 12.97
CA ARG A 172 -5.67 -36.89 13.03
C ARG A 172 -6.73 -36.01 12.40
N ASP A 173 -7.40 -36.53 11.39
CA ASP A 173 -8.59 -35.91 10.83
C ASP A 173 -9.71 -35.88 11.88
N LEU A 174 -10.30 -34.70 12.06
CA LEU A 174 -11.36 -34.43 13.01
C LEU A 174 -12.63 -33.87 12.35
N TRP A 175 -12.78 -34.00 11.02
CA TRP A 175 -13.92 -33.46 10.28
C TRP A 175 -15.27 -33.89 10.87
N ALA A 176 -15.43 -35.19 11.14
CA ALA A 176 -16.68 -35.74 11.68
C ALA A 176 -16.97 -35.32 13.14
N GLN A 177 -16.00 -34.72 13.82
CA GLN A 177 -16.08 -34.25 15.20
C GLN A 177 -16.43 -32.76 15.28
N ALA A 178 -16.41 -32.03 14.17
CA ALA A 178 -16.90 -30.66 14.08
C ALA A 178 -18.44 -30.68 14.18
N ARG A 179 -18.97 -30.18 15.30
CA ARG A 179 -20.41 -30.16 15.57
C ARG A 179 -20.77 -29.00 16.50
N ASP A 180 -21.99 -28.49 16.38
CA ASP A 180 -22.52 -27.44 17.24
C ASP A 180 -21.61 -26.19 17.33
N GLY A 181 -20.95 -25.84 16.23
CA GLY A 181 -20.03 -24.70 16.16
C GLY A 181 -18.71 -24.91 16.89
N LYS A 182 -18.34 -26.14 17.25
CA LYS A 182 -17.14 -26.46 18.02
C LYS A 182 -16.36 -27.62 17.44
N LEU A 183 -15.06 -27.63 17.72
CA LEU A 183 -14.17 -28.75 17.47
C LEU A 183 -13.49 -29.15 18.77
N THR A 184 -13.60 -30.43 19.15
CA THR A 184 -13.04 -30.96 20.39
C THR A 184 -12.09 -32.11 20.10
N PHE A 185 -10.97 -32.16 20.81
CA PHE A 185 -9.98 -33.22 20.71
C PHE A 185 -9.42 -33.60 22.09
N THR A 186 -9.31 -34.89 22.38
CA THR A 186 -8.60 -35.36 23.58
C THR A 186 -7.13 -35.57 23.25
N ALA A 187 -6.30 -34.61 23.65
CA ALA A 187 -4.87 -34.64 23.46
C ALA A 187 -4.24 -35.73 24.35
N PRO A 188 -3.33 -36.57 23.81
CA PRO A 188 -2.63 -37.58 24.60
C PRO A 188 -1.47 -36.99 25.42
N ALA A 189 -0.98 -35.80 25.06
CA ALA A 189 0.13 -35.11 25.72
C ALA A 189 0.11 -33.60 25.40
N ALA A 190 0.98 -32.84 26.05
CA ALA A 190 1.20 -31.43 25.74
C ALA A 190 1.74 -31.22 24.32
N GLY A 191 1.50 -30.03 23.75
CA GLY A 191 2.01 -29.58 22.46
C GLY A 191 1.20 -30.07 21.24
N TRP A 192 0.18 -30.90 21.42
CA TRP A 192 -0.77 -31.21 20.35
C TRP A 192 -1.52 -29.95 19.95
N ARG A 193 -1.68 -29.72 18.65
CA ARG A 193 -2.30 -28.51 18.09
C ARG A 193 -3.60 -28.87 17.40
N LEU A 194 -4.68 -28.28 17.87
CA LEU A 194 -6.00 -28.37 17.27
C LEU A 194 -6.15 -27.23 16.25
N LEU A 195 -6.65 -27.55 15.07
CA LEU A 195 -6.84 -26.61 13.96
C LEU A 195 -8.24 -26.79 13.37
N ALA A 196 -8.94 -25.68 13.19
CA ALA A 196 -10.08 -25.58 12.28
C ALA A 196 -9.86 -24.44 11.29
N MET A 197 -10.19 -24.67 10.02
CA MET A 197 -10.23 -23.64 8.98
C MET A 197 -11.59 -23.66 8.30
N THR A 198 -12.19 -22.49 8.15
CA THR A 198 -13.42 -22.30 7.38
C THR A 198 -13.22 -21.24 6.30
N GLN A 199 -14.08 -21.25 5.28
CA GLN A 199 -14.15 -20.21 4.25
C GLN A 199 -15.42 -19.40 4.44
N ASP A 200 -15.28 -18.07 4.50
CA ASP A 200 -16.42 -17.15 4.57
C ASP A 200 -16.08 -15.76 3.98
N LYS A 201 -17.12 -14.95 3.76
CA LYS A 201 -16.96 -13.52 3.47
C LYS A 201 -16.40 -12.79 4.69
N ILE A 202 -15.52 -11.83 4.44
CA ILE A 202 -14.88 -11.04 5.49
C ILE A 202 -15.28 -9.56 5.40
N TYR A 203 -15.65 -9.00 6.54
CA TYR A 203 -15.98 -7.59 6.66
C TYR A 203 -15.74 -7.09 8.07
N ASP A 204 -16.33 -7.74 9.08
CA ASP A 204 -16.21 -7.28 10.45
C ASP A 204 -14.75 -7.20 10.93
N GLY A 205 -14.40 -6.06 11.52
CA GLY A 205 -13.05 -5.79 12.03
C GLY A 205 -11.99 -5.50 10.97
N THR A 206 -12.28 -5.63 9.68
CA THR A 206 -11.37 -5.27 8.58
C THR A 206 -11.19 -3.76 8.46
N HIS A 207 -10.23 -3.33 7.62
CA HIS A 207 -10.08 -1.93 7.25
C HIS A 207 -11.40 -1.34 6.70
N ALA A 208 -12.07 -2.03 5.78
CA ALA A 208 -13.33 -1.55 5.18
C ALA A 208 -14.45 -1.32 6.21
N ALA A 209 -14.54 -2.14 7.26
CA ALA A 209 -15.52 -1.93 8.34
C ALA A 209 -15.14 -0.77 9.28
N MET A 210 -13.84 -0.51 9.46
CA MET A 210 -13.30 0.52 10.36
C MET A 210 -13.08 1.87 9.68
N ASN A 211 -13.34 1.94 8.38
CA ASN A 211 -13.26 3.15 7.58
C ASN A 211 -13.99 4.34 8.22
N VAL A 212 -13.36 5.52 8.15
CA VAL A 212 -13.88 6.74 8.79
C VAL A 212 -14.89 7.50 7.92
N PHE A 213 -14.98 7.15 6.63
CA PHE A 213 -15.86 7.76 5.65
C PHE A 213 -17.06 6.87 5.32
N VAL A 214 -16.84 5.71 4.67
CA VAL A 214 -17.90 4.78 4.24
C VAL A 214 -17.61 3.37 4.75
N ARG A 215 -18.59 2.78 5.42
CA ARG A 215 -18.53 1.41 5.94
C ARG A 215 -19.33 0.47 5.04
N GLN A 216 -18.63 -0.31 4.23
CA GLN A 216 -19.25 -1.23 3.28
C GLN A 216 -18.35 -2.46 3.04
N PRO A 217 -18.93 -3.62 2.64
CA PRO A 217 -18.14 -4.76 2.18
C PRO A 217 -17.20 -4.34 1.04
N TYR A 218 -16.02 -4.96 1.00
CA TYR A 218 -14.99 -4.65 0.02
C TYR A 218 -14.91 -5.73 -1.05
N THR A 219 -14.39 -5.38 -2.23
CA THR A 219 -14.22 -6.31 -3.35
C THR A 219 -13.04 -7.26 -3.09
N ASN A 220 -13.15 -8.48 -3.61
CA ASN A 220 -12.05 -9.44 -3.54
C ASN A 220 -11.01 -9.15 -4.62
N LEU A 221 -9.85 -8.60 -4.21
CA LEU A 221 -8.80 -8.18 -5.13
C LEU A 221 -7.98 -9.34 -5.72
N LEU A 222 -8.11 -10.57 -5.19
CA LEU A 222 -7.50 -11.76 -5.78
C LEU A 222 -8.23 -12.24 -7.03
N ARG A 223 -9.44 -11.74 -7.27
CA ARG A 223 -10.24 -12.02 -8.46
C ARG A 223 -10.01 -10.94 -9.52
N PRO A 224 -9.90 -11.29 -10.81
CA PRO A 224 -9.75 -10.28 -11.85
C PRO A 224 -11.04 -9.53 -12.17
N GLU A 225 -12.22 -10.15 -11.98
CA GLU A 225 -13.50 -9.57 -12.42
C GLU A 225 -13.91 -8.29 -11.67
N PRO A 226 -13.77 -8.20 -10.33
CA PRO A 226 -14.17 -7.01 -9.60
C PRO A 226 -13.36 -5.77 -10.00
N THR A 227 -12.04 -5.91 -10.15
CA THR A 227 -11.18 -4.82 -10.62
C THR A 227 -11.51 -4.41 -12.04
N ARG A 228 -11.76 -5.37 -12.94
CA ARG A 228 -12.17 -5.07 -14.31
C ARG A 228 -13.41 -4.19 -14.31
N ARG A 229 -14.41 -4.54 -13.51
CA ARG A 229 -15.64 -3.75 -13.39
C ARG A 229 -15.37 -2.37 -12.79
N PHE A 230 -14.51 -2.29 -11.78
CA PHE A 230 -14.10 -1.02 -11.18
C PHE A 230 -13.52 -0.06 -12.23
N VAL A 231 -12.51 -0.49 -13.00
CA VAL A 231 -11.85 0.37 -13.99
C VAL A 231 -12.74 0.73 -15.19
N GLU A 232 -13.70 -0.14 -15.55
CA GLU A 232 -14.74 0.17 -16.56
C GLU A 232 -15.67 1.30 -16.11
N LEU A 233 -16.05 1.29 -14.83
CA LEU A 233 -16.92 2.29 -14.22
C LEU A 233 -16.20 3.63 -13.97
N THR A 234 -14.91 3.58 -13.64
CA THR A 234 -14.10 4.75 -13.27
C THR A 234 -13.23 5.21 -14.45
N HIS A 235 -12.02 4.66 -14.58
CA HIS A 235 -10.99 5.06 -15.53
C HIS A 235 -11.52 5.19 -16.97
N ALA A 236 -12.19 4.14 -17.47
CA ALA A 236 -12.73 4.16 -18.83
C ALA A 236 -13.83 5.23 -19.01
N ARG A 237 -14.59 5.55 -17.96
CA ARG A 237 -15.58 6.63 -18.02
C ARG A 237 -14.91 8.00 -18.00
N TYR A 238 -13.91 8.23 -17.14
CA TYR A 238 -13.13 9.47 -17.17
C TYR A 238 -12.51 9.71 -18.55
N GLY A 239 -11.94 8.67 -19.18
CA GLY A 239 -11.42 8.75 -20.55
C GLY A 239 -12.49 9.18 -21.56
N ARG A 240 -13.71 8.64 -21.49
CA ARG A 240 -14.83 9.02 -22.38
C ARG A 240 -15.32 10.44 -22.14
N GLU A 241 -15.49 10.84 -20.88
CA GLU A 241 -16.10 12.12 -20.52
C GLU A 241 -15.18 13.32 -20.74
N LEU A 242 -13.86 13.11 -20.61
CA LEU A 242 -12.85 14.16 -20.70
C LEU A 242 -12.07 14.13 -22.03
N GLY A 243 -12.12 13.03 -22.77
CA GLY A 243 -11.43 12.83 -24.04
C GLY A 243 -9.93 12.59 -23.86
N ASP A 244 -9.18 13.62 -23.44
CA ASP A 244 -7.74 13.56 -23.20
C ASP A 244 -7.40 14.00 -21.77
N PRO A 245 -7.59 13.11 -20.77
CA PRO A 245 -7.29 13.42 -19.37
C PRO A 245 -5.86 13.90 -19.11
N GLY A 246 -4.88 13.48 -19.92
CA GLY A 246 -3.46 13.81 -19.76
C GLY A 246 -3.14 15.31 -19.90
N ARG A 247 -4.05 16.10 -20.48
CA ARG A 247 -3.94 17.57 -20.52
C ARG A 247 -4.11 18.24 -19.15
N TYR A 248 -4.82 17.56 -18.25
CA TYR A 248 -5.26 18.11 -16.97
C TYR A 248 -4.61 17.41 -15.79
N PHE A 249 -4.54 16.07 -15.87
CA PHE A 249 -4.14 15.20 -14.79
C PHE A 249 -2.70 14.70 -14.99
N ALA A 250 -1.90 14.76 -13.92
CA ALA A 250 -0.54 14.24 -13.92
C ALA A 250 -0.49 12.72 -13.71
N ALA A 251 -1.44 12.17 -12.97
CA ALA A 251 -1.59 10.74 -12.70
C ALA A 251 -2.98 10.45 -12.12
N THR A 252 -3.35 9.17 -12.10
CA THR A 252 -4.46 8.69 -11.26
C THR A 252 -4.01 8.51 -9.81
N PHE A 253 -4.97 8.32 -8.90
CA PHE A 253 -4.75 8.10 -7.48
C PHE A 253 -5.71 6.99 -7.01
N THR A 254 -5.18 5.78 -6.86
CA THR A 254 -5.80 4.68 -6.08
C THR A 254 -5.45 4.79 -4.60
N ASP A 255 -6.43 4.64 -3.72
CA ASP A 255 -6.28 4.89 -2.28
C ASP A 255 -6.51 3.59 -1.46
N GLU A 256 -5.46 3.16 -0.76
CA GLU A 256 -5.46 2.08 0.24
C GLU A 256 -6.14 0.73 -0.14
N PRO A 257 -6.02 0.21 -1.37
CA PRO A 257 -6.56 -1.11 -1.69
C PRO A 257 -5.87 -2.19 -0.86
N SER A 258 -6.59 -3.21 -0.38
CA SER A 258 -5.97 -4.30 0.37
C SER A 258 -6.75 -5.61 0.32
N LEU A 259 -6.09 -6.72 0.65
CA LEU A 259 -6.71 -8.05 0.67
C LEU A 259 -7.79 -8.23 1.76
N MET A 260 -7.95 -7.26 2.68
CA MET A 260 -8.76 -7.39 3.90
C MET A 260 -8.35 -8.56 4.82
N SER A 261 -7.23 -9.23 4.55
CA SER A 261 -6.71 -10.38 5.29
C SER A 261 -5.90 -10.02 6.55
N ALA A 262 -6.22 -8.88 7.16
CA ALA A 262 -5.89 -8.59 8.55
C ALA A 262 -6.95 -7.68 9.16
N PHE A 263 -7.24 -7.94 10.43
CA PHE A 263 -8.23 -7.17 11.18
C PHE A 263 -7.58 -5.98 11.89
N ILE A 264 -8.13 -4.79 11.66
CA ILE A 264 -7.80 -3.58 12.45
C ILE A 264 -8.36 -3.75 13.87
N ARG A 265 -9.56 -4.31 13.99
CA ARG A 265 -10.12 -4.73 15.28
C ARG A 265 -9.91 -6.24 15.46
N PRO A 266 -9.09 -6.68 16.43
CA PRO A 266 -8.79 -8.09 16.59
C PRO A 266 -10.03 -8.99 16.68
N GLN A 267 -9.97 -10.17 16.05
CA GLN A 267 -11.01 -11.18 16.01
C GLN A 267 -10.60 -12.44 16.80
N PRO A 268 -11.56 -13.30 17.21
CA PRO A 268 -11.23 -14.54 17.92
C PRO A 268 -10.50 -15.58 17.06
N HIS A 269 -10.59 -15.46 15.74
CA HIS A 269 -9.94 -16.30 14.73
C HIS A 269 -8.98 -15.49 13.87
N GLY A 270 -7.98 -16.15 13.29
CA GLY A 270 -7.08 -15.56 12.30
C GLY A 270 -7.72 -15.55 10.90
N VAL A 271 -7.09 -14.89 9.94
CA VAL A 271 -7.55 -14.86 8.55
C VAL A 271 -6.37 -15.01 7.58
N LEU A 272 -6.57 -15.74 6.48
CA LEU A 272 -5.69 -15.72 5.30
C LEU A 272 -6.50 -15.24 4.09
N PRO A 273 -5.87 -14.55 3.13
CA PRO A 273 -6.56 -14.10 1.92
C PRO A 273 -6.98 -15.30 1.06
N TRP A 274 -8.19 -15.25 0.50
CA TRP A 274 -8.70 -16.36 -0.29
C TRP A 274 -9.62 -15.91 -1.43
N ALA A 275 -9.71 -16.75 -2.45
CA ALA A 275 -10.69 -16.66 -3.54
C ALA A 275 -10.78 -18.03 -4.24
N GLU A 276 -11.88 -18.28 -4.93
CA GLU A 276 -12.10 -19.53 -5.69
C GLU A 276 -10.97 -19.87 -6.68
N ASN A 277 -10.30 -18.85 -7.23
CA ASN A 277 -9.20 -19.01 -8.19
C ASN A 277 -7.83 -19.26 -7.53
N VAL A 278 -7.68 -19.11 -6.21
CA VAL A 278 -6.38 -19.25 -5.53
C VAL A 278 -5.82 -20.65 -5.66
N ALA A 279 -6.58 -21.69 -5.31
CA ALA A 279 -6.09 -23.07 -5.38
C ALA A 279 -5.78 -23.54 -6.82
N PRO A 280 -6.63 -23.27 -7.83
CA PRO A 280 -6.31 -23.56 -9.23
C PRO A 280 -5.05 -22.83 -9.73
N GLU A 281 -4.91 -21.53 -9.43
CA GLU A 281 -3.74 -20.75 -9.85
C GLU A 281 -2.47 -21.17 -9.13
N PHE A 282 -2.57 -21.51 -7.84
CA PHE A 282 -1.48 -22.11 -7.09
C PHE A 282 -0.99 -23.39 -7.78
N ALA A 283 -1.89 -24.32 -8.09
CA ALA A 283 -1.51 -25.59 -8.72
C ALA A 283 -0.85 -25.36 -10.09
N ARG A 284 -1.38 -24.42 -10.87
CA ARG A 284 -0.83 -24.04 -12.18
C ARG A 284 0.58 -23.44 -12.05
N ARG A 285 0.81 -22.59 -11.06
CA ARG A 285 2.03 -21.77 -10.92
C ARG A 285 3.14 -22.46 -10.11
N ARG A 286 2.77 -23.33 -9.16
CA ARG A 286 3.68 -23.98 -8.19
C ARG A 286 3.85 -25.47 -8.46
N GLY A 287 2.95 -26.08 -9.23
CA GLY A 287 3.08 -27.45 -9.73
C GLY A 287 2.54 -28.55 -8.80
N TYR A 288 1.75 -28.20 -7.77
CA TYR A 288 1.09 -29.15 -6.89
C TYR A 288 -0.20 -28.58 -6.28
N ASP A 289 -1.11 -29.44 -5.83
CA ASP A 289 -2.40 -29.01 -5.26
C ASP A 289 -2.21 -28.39 -3.87
N LEU A 290 -2.84 -27.24 -3.61
CA LEU A 290 -2.78 -26.56 -2.32
C LEU A 290 -3.72 -27.17 -1.28
N LEU A 291 -4.88 -27.70 -1.69
CA LEU A 291 -5.95 -28.08 -0.76
C LEU A 291 -5.53 -29.12 0.29
N PRO A 292 -4.75 -30.17 -0.05
CA PRO A 292 -4.24 -31.13 0.93
C PRO A 292 -3.25 -30.52 1.94
N HIS A 293 -2.74 -29.32 1.68
CA HIS A 293 -1.69 -28.66 2.45
C HIS A 293 -2.16 -27.43 3.22
N LEU A 294 -3.47 -27.11 3.23
CA LEU A 294 -3.99 -25.91 3.92
C LEU A 294 -3.54 -25.80 5.37
N ALA A 295 -3.44 -26.92 6.09
CA ALA A 295 -2.98 -26.93 7.49
C ALA A 295 -1.55 -26.36 7.67
N ALA A 296 -0.69 -26.48 6.67
CA ALA A 296 0.67 -25.93 6.69
C ALA A 296 0.67 -24.40 6.67
N LEU A 297 -0.43 -23.76 6.26
CA LEU A 297 -0.55 -22.30 6.27
C LEU A 297 -0.76 -21.73 7.68
N ALA A 298 -1.25 -22.53 8.62
CA ALA A 298 -1.50 -22.10 10.01
C ALA A 298 -0.53 -22.67 11.04
N LEU A 299 0.01 -23.86 10.80
CA LEU A 299 0.87 -24.56 11.75
C LEU A 299 2.34 -24.47 11.30
N THR A 300 3.16 -23.77 12.08
CA THR A 300 4.56 -23.49 11.76
C THR A 300 5.51 -24.46 12.49
N ASP A 301 6.09 -25.41 11.75
CA ASP A 301 7.11 -26.34 12.28
C ASP A 301 8.43 -26.34 11.46
N GLY A 302 8.57 -25.43 10.49
CA GLY A 302 9.68 -25.42 9.53
C GLY A 302 9.51 -26.44 8.38
N GLY A 303 10.58 -26.73 7.65
CA GLY A 303 10.62 -27.82 6.65
C GLY A 303 9.68 -27.66 5.45
N ALA A 304 9.04 -28.76 5.02
CA ALA A 304 8.17 -28.79 3.85
C ALA A 304 6.96 -27.84 4.01
N GLU A 305 6.48 -27.64 5.23
CA GLU A 305 5.40 -26.71 5.55
C GLU A 305 5.81 -25.24 5.31
N ALA A 306 7.09 -24.90 5.52
CA ALA A 306 7.63 -23.58 5.23
C ALA A 306 7.60 -23.26 3.72
N LYS A 307 7.92 -24.26 2.88
CA LYS A 307 7.80 -24.16 1.41
C LYS A 307 6.36 -23.89 0.98
N VAL A 308 5.38 -24.56 1.59
CA VAL A 308 3.95 -24.33 1.27
C VAL A 308 3.54 -22.89 1.55
N ARG A 309 3.97 -22.31 2.68
CA ARG A 309 3.68 -20.90 2.99
C ARG A 309 4.38 -19.93 2.05
N TYR A 310 5.63 -20.20 1.69
CA TYR A 310 6.35 -19.44 0.67
C TYR A 310 5.58 -19.43 -0.65
N ASP A 311 5.20 -20.60 -1.16
CA ASP A 311 4.49 -20.73 -2.43
C ASP A 311 3.10 -20.09 -2.40
N PHE A 312 2.42 -20.17 -1.25
CA PHE A 312 1.11 -19.57 -1.06
C PHE A 312 1.19 -18.06 -1.15
N TRP A 313 2.08 -17.44 -0.37
CA TRP A 313 2.24 -15.99 -0.38
C TRP A 313 2.83 -15.47 -1.69
N GLN A 314 3.68 -16.24 -2.37
CA GLN A 314 4.12 -15.93 -3.72
C GLN A 314 2.94 -15.92 -4.70
N THR A 315 2.04 -16.90 -4.62
CA THR A 315 0.83 -16.97 -5.46
C THR A 315 -0.13 -15.81 -5.16
N VAL A 316 -0.37 -15.49 -3.88
CA VAL A 316 -1.19 -14.36 -3.45
C VAL A 316 -0.62 -13.03 -3.97
N THR A 317 0.70 -12.85 -3.86
CA THR A 317 1.40 -11.66 -4.35
C THR A 317 1.21 -11.50 -5.86
N GLU A 318 1.47 -12.55 -6.63
CA GLU A 318 1.33 -12.53 -8.09
C GLU A 318 -0.12 -12.23 -8.51
N LEU A 319 -1.11 -12.88 -7.87
CA LEU A 319 -2.52 -12.64 -8.17
C LEU A 319 -2.94 -11.22 -7.85
N LEU A 320 -2.57 -10.67 -6.69
CA LEU A 320 -2.96 -9.31 -6.34
C LEU A 320 -2.29 -8.27 -7.25
N ALA A 321 -0.99 -8.45 -7.52
CA ALA A 321 -0.24 -7.55 -8.38
C ALA A 321 -0.81 -7.55 -9.81
N GLU A 322 -1.18 -8.70 -10.37
CA GLU A 322 -1.79 -8.81 -11.69
C GLU A 322 -3.26 -8.33 -11.69
N ASN A 323 -4.09 -8.84 -10.77
CA ASN A 323 -5.54 -8.67 -10.82
C ASN A 323 -6.01 -7.31 -10.32
N TYR A 324 -5.26 -6.64 -9.46
CA TYR A 324 -5.57 -5.28 -9.04
C TYR A 324 -4.66 -4.26 -9.72
N PHE A 325 -3.39 -4.25 -9.32
CA PHE A 325 -2.48 -3.16 -9.69
C PHE A 325 -2.16 -3.15 -11.20
N GLY A 326 -2.01 -4.32 -11.82
CA GLY A 326 -1.82 -4.46 -13.26
C GLY A 326 -3.02 -3.93 -14.05
N GLN A 327 -4.24 -4.31 -13.68
CA GLN A 327 -5.44 -3.80 -14.35
C GLN A 327 -5.65 -2.29 -14.16
N VAL A 328 -5.33 -1.75 -12.98
CA VAL A 328 -5.35 -0.29 -12.73
C VAL A 328 -4.29 0.42 -13.57
N GLN A 329 -3.08 -0.14 -13.66
CA GLN A 329 -2.01 0.38 -14.51
C GLN A 329 -2.45 0.45 -15.98
N GLU A 330 -2.94 -0.67 -16.51
CA GLU A 330 -3.41 -0.76 -17.90
C GLU A 330 -4.54 0.23 -18.17
N ALA A 331 -5.50 0.35 -17.26
CA ALA A 331 -6.64 1.27 -17.41
C ALA A 331 -6.22 2.74 -17.35
N ALA A 332 -5.29 3.12 -16.47
CA ALA A 332 -4.74 4.47 -16.42
C ALA A 332 -3.96 4.81 -17.69
N HIS A 333 -3.09 3.90 -18.16
CA HIS A 333 -2.33 4.08 -19.39
C HIS A 333 -3.24 4.20 -20.62
N ALA A 334 -4.34 3.45 -20.66
CA ALA A 334 -5.33 3.51 -21.74
C ALA A 334 -6.00 4.88 -21.88
N ILE A 335 -6.01 5.70 -20.81
CA ILE A 335 -6.53 7.08 -20.82
C ILE A 335 -5.41 8.13 -20.80
N GLY A 336 -4.16 7.73 -21.07
CA GLY A 336 -3.01 8.62 -21.20
C GLY A 336 -2.40 9.09 -19.87
N LEU A 337 -2.70 8.41 -18.74
CA LEU A 337 -2.23 8.78 -17.41
C LEU A 337 -1.31 7.72 -16.81
N PRO A 338 -0.26 8.11 -16.06
CA PRO A 338 0.40 7.22 -15.11
C PRO A 338 -0.58 6.72 -14.06
N ALA A 339 -0.52 5.43 -13.73
CA ALA A 339 -1.20 4.93 -12.53
C ALA A 339 -0.45 5.36 -11.27
N GLY A 340 -1.10 6.12 -10.40
CA GLY A 340 -0.55 6.50 -9.11
C GLY A 340 -1.49 6.13 -7.96
N GLY A 341 -1.01 6.33 -6.74
CA GLY A 341 -1.74 5.93 -5.54
C GLY A 341 -0.86 5.22 -4.52
N HIS A 342 -1.41 4.89 -3.37
CA HIS A 342 -0.65 4.30 -2.27
C HIS A 342 -1.35 3.08 -1.68
N LEU A 343 -0.60 2.36 -0.84
CA LEU A 343 -1.05 1.16 -0.17
C LEU A 343 -1.53 1.57 1.24
N ILE A 344 -2.05 0.62 2.02
CA ILE A 344 -2.31 0.84 3.44
C ILE A 344 -1.18 0.21 4.26
N TRP A 345 -0.71 0.92 5.29
CA TRP A 345 0.26 0.43 6.27
C TRP A 345 1.66 0.11 5.69
N GLU A 346 2.23 1.06 4.93
CA GLU A 346 3.57 0.98 4.37
C GLU A 346 4.69 1.03 5.42
N GLU A 347 4.40 1.44 6.66
CA GLU A 347 5.40 1.56 7.72
C GLU A 347 5.86 0.20 8.28
N GLY A 348 5.04 -0.85 8.12
CA GLY A 348 5.23 -2.14 8.78
C GLY A 348 5.45 -3.29 7.81
N LEU A 349 6.64 -3.91 7.82
CA LEU A 349 6.98 -5.00 6.92
C LEU A 349 6.06 -6.22 7.06
N ARG A 350 5.59 -6.55 8.27
CA ARG A 350 4.62 -7.63 8.49
C ARG A 350 3.27 -7.30 7.88
N ALA A 351 2.85 -6.03 7.93
CA ALA A 351 1.60 -5.58 7.32
C ALA A 351 1.65 -5.76 5.79
N HIS A 352 2.82 -5.64 5.17
CA HIS A 352 2.98 -5.91 3.75
C HIS A 352 2.58 -7.35 3.36
N VAL A 353 2.94 -8.35 4.17
CA VAL A 353 2.47 -9.72 3.92
C VAL A 353 0.97 -9.81 4.13
N MET A 354 0.49 -9.29 5.27
CA MET A 354 -0.92 -9.38 5.66
C MET A 354 -1.88 -8.75 4.65
N PHE A 355 -1.49 -7.64 4.02
CA PHE A 355 -2.35 -6.90 3.10
C PHE A 355 -2.04 -7.12 1.62
N TYR A 356 -0.84 -7.63 1.28
CA TYR A 356 -0.38 -7.71 -0.11
C TYR A 356 0.39 -8.98 -0.50
N GLY A 357 0.84 -9.79 0.46
CA GLY A 357 1.94 -10.73 0.23
C GLY A 357 3.28 -10.01 0.05
N SER A 358 3.41 -9.16 -0.96
CA SER A 358 4.52 -8.21 -1.14
C SER A 358 4.00 -6.84 -1.60
N ALA A 359 4.09 -5.86 -0.70
CA ALA A 359 3.72 -4.48 -0.99
C ALA A 359 4.60 -3.88 -2.09
N MET A 360 5.91 -4.19 -2.09
CA MET A 360 6.84 -3.69 -3.10
C MET A 360 6.51 -4.24 -4.49
N ALA A 361 6.20 -5.54 -4.63
CA ALA A 361 5.80 -6.14 -5.90
C ALA A 361 4.52 -5.51 -6.46
N CYS A 362 3.56 -5.19 -5.59
CA CYS A 362 2.34 -4.47 -5.97
C CYS A 362 2.65 -3.03 -6.40
N ALA A 363 3.47 -2.31 -5.63
CA ALA A 363 3.81 -0.92 -5.88
C ALA A 363 4.58 -0.70 -7.21
N ARG A 364 5.31 -1.69 -7.72
CA ARG A 364 6.00 -1.61 -9.02
C ARG A 364 5.06 -1.42 -10.21
N TYR A 365 3.79 -1.80 -10.08
CA TYR A 365 2.77 -1.52 -11.09
C TYR A 365 2.28 -0.06 -11.07
N LEU A 366 2.60 0.71 -10.02
CA LEU A 366 2.30 2.14 -10.00
C LEU A 366 3.38 2.88 -10.82
N SER A 367 2.94 3.60 -11.84
CA SER A 367 3.81 4.46 -12.66
C SER A 367 4.11 5.81 -12.00
N ALA A 368 3.36 6.15 -10.97
CA ALA A 368 3.58 7.27 -10.07
C ALA A 368 3.34 6.80 -8.62
N PRO A 369 4.22 5.93 -8.07
CA PRO A 369 4.03 5.35 -6.75
C PRO A 369 3.86 6.43 -5.68
N SER A 370 3.00 6.17 -4.70
CA SER A 370 2.69 7.14 -3.67
C SER A 370 2.71 6.53 -2.27
N ILE A 371 2.71 7.41 -1.26
CA ILE A 371 2.47 7.09 0.15
C ILE A 371 1.40 8.02 0.72
N ASP A 372 0.93 7.76 1.93
CA ASP A 372 0.33 8.77 2.78
C ASP A 372 1.25 9.15 3.94
N CYS A 373 0.97 10.31 4.56
CA CYS A 373 1.63 10.75 5.77
C CYS A 373 0.63 11.53 6.63
N LEU A 374 0.05 10.82 7.59
CA LEU A 374 -1.01 11.34 8.47
C LEU A 374 -0.51 12.19 9.65
N THR A 375 0.81 12.22 9.88
CA THR A 375 1.42 13.05 10.92
C THR A 375 2.14 14.24 10.31
N SER A 376 2.01 15.38 10.97
CA SER A 376 2.66 16.63 10.58
C SER A 376 3.76 17.06 11.53
N LEU A 377 4.12 16.21 12.49
CA LEU A 377 5.22 16.48 13.41
C LEU A 377 6.51 15.90 12.82
N PRO A 378 7.49 16.71 12.40
CA PRO A 378 8.63 16.23 11.61
C PRO A 378 9.40 15.07 12.25
N GLY A 379 9.51 15.04 13.59
CA GLY A 379 10.16 13.95 14.32
C GLY A 379 9.45 12.60 14.22
N GLN A 380 8.15 12.57 13.91
CA GLN A 380 7.32 11.37 13.83
C GLN A 380 7.11 10.88 12.39
N VAL A 381 7.49 11.66 11.38
CA VAL A 381 7.28 11.32 9.98
C VAL A 381 8.11 10.08 9.61
N PRO A 382 7.48 8.99 9.14
CA PRO A 382 8.19 7.75 8.82
C PRO A 382 9.04 7.94 7.57
N TYR A 383 10.36 7.85 7.74
CA TYR A 383 11.30 7.94 6.62
C TYR A 383 11.21 6.72 5.69
N ALA A 384 11.02 5.53 6.27
CA ALA A 384 11.10 4.26 5.57
C ALA A 384 10.05 4.12 4.45
N SER A 385 8.81 4.58 4.66
CA SER A 385 7.75 4.50 3.65
C SER A 385 8.10 5.33 2.42
N ALA A 386 8.49 6.60 2.61
CA ALA A 386 8.95 7.46 1.52
C ALA A 386 10.13 6.83 0.78
N ARG A 387 11.11 6.30 1.51
CA ARG A 387 12.29 5.66 0.90
C ARG A 387 11.95 4.38 0.14
N LEU A 388 11.00 3.57 0.61
CA LEU A 388 10.57 2.36 -0.06
C LEU A 388 9.97 2.69 -1.43
N LEU A 389 8.99 3.61 -1.47
CA LEU A 389 8.32 3.98 -2.72
C LEU A 389 9.21 4.83 -3.63
N GLY A 390 10.11 5.63 -3.06
CA GLY A 390 11.19 6.29 -3.81
C GLY A 390 12.11 5.28 -4.50
N SER A 391 12.46 4.18 -3.82
CA SER A 391 13.27 3.11 -4.41
C SER A 391 12.50 2.34 -5.50
N VAL A 392 11.20 2.11 -5.32
CA VAL A 392 10.34 1.53 -6.37
C VAL A 392 10.36 2.41 -7.62
N ALA A 393 10.20 3.72 -7.48
CA ALA A 393 10.26 4.64 -8.60
C ALA A 393 11.62 4.59 -9.32
N GLU A 394 12.72 4.58 -8.58
CA GLU A 394 14.07 4.54 -9.15
C GLU A 394 14.37 3.23 -9.89
N LEU A 395 13.99 2.08 -9.31
CA LEU A 395 14.16 0.76 -9.94
C LEU A 395 13.34 0.63 -11.23
N GLU A 396 12.19 1.29 -11.29
CA GLU A 396 11.27 1.27 -12.44
C GLU A 396 11.44 2.47 -13.38
N GLY A 397 12.38 3.38 -13.11
CA GLY A 397 12.59 4.60 -13.90
C GLY A 397 11.38 5.55 -13.93
N ARG A 398 10.59 5.60 -12.85
CA ARG A 398 9.43 6.49 -12.71
C ARG A 398 9.85 7.87 -12.22
N GLU A 399 9.24 8.89 -12.81
CA GLU A 399 9.55 10.28 -12.48
C GLU A 399 8.84 10.74 -11.19
N LEU A 400 7.63 10.27 -10.95
CA LEU A 400 6.75 10.78 -9.90
C LEU A 400 6.76 9.88 -8.68
N VAL A 401 6.95 10.49 -7.51
CA VAL A 401 6.65 9.89 -6.21
C VAL A 401 5.79 10.86 -5.43
N MET A 402 4.55 10.46 -5.14
CA MET A 402 3.57 11.36 -4.52
C MET A 402 3.35 11.02 -3.05
N SER A 403 3.02 12.02 -2.24
CA SER A 403 2.49 11.80 -0.90
C SER A 403 1.16 12.50 -0.72
N GLU A 404 0.17 11.76 -0.23
CA GLU A 404 -0.98 12.32 0.45
C GLU A 404 -0.58 12.79 1.85
N THR A 405 -0.73 14.08 2.13
CA THR A 405 -0.33 14.66 3.41
C THR A 405 -1.52 15.25 4.17
N SER A 406 -1.53 15.07 5.49
CA SER A 406 -2.58 15.63 6.34
C SER A 406 -2.11 15.99 7.74
N ASP A 407 -2.99 16.65 8.49
CA ASP A 407 -2.93 16.87 9.93
C ASP A 407 -3.85 15.92 10.71
N HIS A 408 -4.22 14.78 10.12
CA HIS A 408 -5.17 13.82 10.68
C HIS A 408 -4.76 13.40 12.10
N SER A 409 -3.50 12.97 12.30
CA SER A 409 -3.01 12.54 13.62
C SER A 409 -3.07 13.66 14.67
N GLN A 410 -2.89 14.91 14.24
CA GLN A 410 -2.90 16.08 15.11
C GLN A 410 -4.33 16.54 15.44
N VAL A 411 -5.30 16.34 14.55
CA VAL A 411 -6.65 16.91 14.66
C VAL A 411 -7.73 15.87 15.02
N TYR A 412 -7.74 14.69 14.36
CA TYR A 412 -8.81 13.71 14.49
C TYR A 412 -8.80 13.02 15.86
N ARG A 413 -9.97 12.87 16.47
CA ARG A 413 -10.15 12.16 17.75
C ARG A 413 -11.31 11.17 17.61
N PRO A 414 -11.05 9.85 17.68
CA PRO A 414 -12.14 8.88 17.75
C PRO A 414 -12.90 9.02 19.07
N GLU A 415 -14.09 8.41 19.14
CA GLU A 415 -14.91 8.41 20.35
C GLU A 415 -14.11 7.90 21.56
N GLY A 416 -14.07 8.70 22.64
CA GLY A 416 -13.32 8.40 23.86
C GLY A 416 -11.89 8.93 23.91
N ASP A 417 -11.34 9.46 22.80
CA ASP A 417 -10.02 10.10 22.80
C ASP A 417 -10.09 11.54 23.32
N THR A 418 -9.39 11.81 24.42
CA THR A 418 -9.40 13.12 25.11
C THR A 418 -8.15 13.96 24.84
N ARG A 419 -7.22 13.51 23.99
CA ARG A 419 -6.01 14.26 23.65
C ARG A 419 -6.41 15.59 23.00
N PRO A 420 -5.82 16.74 23.39
CA PRO A 420 -6.13 18.01 22.73
C PRO A 420 -5.66 17.99 21.26
N PRO A 421 -6.40 18.60 20.32
CA PRO A 421 -5.89 18.85 18.97
C PRO A 421 -4.59 19.66 19.00
N VAL A 422 -3.66 19.34 18.11
CA VAL A 422 -2.40 20.08 17.95
C VAL A 422 -2.52 20.98 16.73
N THR A 423 -2.15 22.25 16.87
CA THR A 423 -2.11 23.19 15.74
C THR A 423 -0.86 22.91 14.91
N VAL A 424 -1.04 22.64 13.62
CA VAL A 424 0.05 22.42 12.68
C VAL A 424 0.47 23.75 12.07
N THR A 425 1.73 24.15 12.29
CA THR A 425 2.28 25.42 11.78
C THR A 425 2.88 25.23 10.38
N ALA A 426 3.18 26.33 9.69
CA ALA A 426 3.90 26.26 8.41
C ALA A 426 5.26 25.53 8.53
N ASP A 427 5.99 25.70 9.65
CA ASP A 427 7.26 25.01 9.89
C ASP A 427 7.09 23.50 10.09
N HIS A 428 6.01 23.08 10.77
CA HIS A 428 5.64 21.67 10.89
C HIS A 428 5.40 21.04 9.51
N ILE A 429 4.67 21.74 8.63
CA ILE A 429 4.43 21.28 7.25
C ILE A 429 5.77 21.22 6.49
N ARG A 430 6.58 22.29 6.49
CA ARG A 430 7.88 22.32 5.80
C ARG A 430 8.81 21.18 6.22
N GLY A 431 8.91 20.92 7.54
CA GLY A 431 9.73 19.83 8.06
C GLY A 431 9.18 18.45 7.68
N THR A 432 7.86 18.30 7.65
CA THR A 432 7.19 17.05 7.24
C THR A 432 7.41 16.75 5.77
N LEU A 433 7.14 17.72 4.88
CA LEU A 433 7.38 17.55 3.44
C LEU A 433 8.87 17.34 3.17
N GLY A 434 9.74 18.12 3.81
CA GLY A 434 11.19 18.02 3.65
C GLY A 434 11.75 16.65 4.02
N ARG A 435 11.26 16.02 5.10
CA ARG A 435 11.70 14.66 5.47
C ARG A 435 11.28 13.61 4.43
N GLN A 436 10.09 13.76 3.86
CA GLN A 436 9.62 12.87 2.79
C GLN A 436 10.37 13.09 1.48
N MET A 437 10.73 14.33 1.16
CA MET A 437 11.58 14.65 0.00
C MET A 437 12.94 13.95 0.06
N VAL A 438 13.54 13.81 1.25
CA VAL A 438 14.78 13.04 1.43
C VAL A 438 14.57 11.55 1.10
N GLY A 439 13.37 11.01 1.35
CA GLY A 439 13.01 9.64 0.94
C GLY A 439 12.68 9.49 -0.55
N GLY A 440 12.62 10.57 -1.33
CA GLY A 440 12.33 10.55 -2.77
C GLY A 440 10.98 11.11 -3.18
N VAL A 441 10.12 11.53 -2.23
CA VAL A 441 8.83 12.15 -2.56
C VAL A 441 9.04 13.51 -3.24
N ASN A 442 8.41 13.72 -4.39
CA ASN A 442 8.56 14.94 -5.19
C ASN A 442 7.22 15.57 -5.61
N THR A 443 6.09 14.98 -5.24
CA THR A 443 4.75 15.49 -5.47
C THR A 443 3.93 15.41 -4.18
N PHE A 444 3.12 16.42 -3.87
CA PHE A 444 2.36 16.45 -2.62
C PHE A 444 0.89 16.78 -2.91
N THR A 445 0.02 15.83 -2.61
CA THR A 445 -1.41 16.07 -2.44
C THR A 445 -1.69 16.31 -0.96
N SER A 446 -2.71 17.10 -0.62
CA SER A 446 -2.88 17.57 0.76
C SER A 446 -4.33 17.69 1.21
N TYR A 447 -4.63 17.03 2.33
CA TYR A 447 -5.81 17.22 3.18
C TYR A 447 -5.61 18.17 4.35
N TYR A 448 -4.42 18.79 4.51
CA TYR A 448 -4.19 19.76 5.58
C TYR A 448 -5.35 20.75 5.72
N THR A 449 -5.79 20.97 6.96
CA THR A 449 -6.78 22.01 7.24
C THR A 449 -6.22 23.42 6.99
N PHE A 450 -4.88 23.57 7.03
CA PHE A 450 -4.16 24.84 6.97
C PHE A 450 -4.69 25.89 7.96
N ARG A 451 -5.23 25.42 9.09
CA ARG A 451 -5.81 26.28 10.11
C ARG A 451 -4.78 27.30 10.61
N ASP A 452 -5.23 28.54 10.81
CA ASP A 452 -4.44 29.66 11.31
C ASP A 452 -3.30 30.12 10.39
N LEU A 453 -3.24 29.64 9.14
CA LEU A 453 -2.36 30.17 8.10
C LEU A 453 -3.14 31.15 7.21
N ASP A 454 -2.63 32.36 7.06
CA ASP A 454 -3.18 33.32 6.11
C ASP A 454 -2.69 33.05 4.67
N ASP A 455 -3.30 33.73 3.70
CA ASP A 455 -2.96 33.54 2.29
C ASP A 455 -1.49 33.87 1.97
N ALA A 456 -0.84 34.75 2.75
CA ALA A 456 0.57 35.07 2.56
C ALA A 456 1.48 33.91 2.98
N ALA A 457 1.21 33.32 4.15
CA ALA A 457 1.89 32.13 4.64
C ALA A 457 1.68 30.94 3.69
N LEU A 458 0.48 30.77 3.14
CA LEU A 458 0.19 29.72 2.16
C LEU A 458 0.95 29.90 0.84
N ARG A 459 1.03 31.14 0.33
CA ARG A 459 1.84 31.43 -0.86
C ARG A 459 3.32 31.13 -0.63
N GLU A 460 3.85 31.48 0.53
CA GLU A 460 5.24 31.21 0.89
C GLU A 460 5.50 29.70 1.01
N LEU A 461 4.61 28.97 1.68
CA LEU A 461 4.68 27.52 1.82
C LEU A 461 4.67 26.81 0.46
N ASN A 462 3.72 27.16 -0.41
CA ASN A 462 3.63 26.58 -1.75
C ASN A 462 4.86 26.91 -2.62
N THR A 463 5.38 28.14 -2.51
CA THR A 463 6.60 28.54 -3.22
C THR A 463 7.82 27.77 -2.70
N TYR A 464 7.93 27.60 -1.38
CA TYR A 464 8.99 26.79 -0.76
C TYR A 464 8.96 25.35 -1.26
N THR A 465 7.79 24.69 -1.17
CA THR A 465 7.63 23.31 -1.64
C THR A 465 7.95 23.21 -3.12
N GLY A 466 7.41 24.12 -3.95
CA GLY A 466 7.63 24.16 -5.39
C GLY A 466 9.09 24.29 -5.80
N ARG A 467 9.90 25.03 -5.03
CA ARG A 467 11.34 25.16 -5.28
C ARG A 467 12.09 23.86 -5.07
N LEU A 468 11.77 23.16 -4.00
CA LEU A 468 12.42 21.91 -3.66
C LEU A 468 12.04 20.81 -4.64
N THR A 469 10.75 20.63 -4.91
CA THR A 469 10.26 19.63 -5.89
C THR A 469 10.79 19.92 -7.30
N THR A 470 10.85 21.17 -7.76
CA THR A 470 11.48 21.56 -9.04
C THR A 470 12.94 21.11 -9.12
N SER A 471 13.65 21.12 -7.99
CA SER A 471 15.07 20.74 -7.92
C SER A 471 15.29 19.23 -7.88
N LEU A 472 14.30 18.47 -7.38
CA LEU A 472 14.38 17.02 -7.21
C LEU A 472 13.84 16.25 -8.43
N ARG A 473 12.87 16.83 -9.14
CA ARG A 473 12.18 16.15 -10.23
C ARG A 473 13.09 15.86 -11.43
N GLY A 474 13.02 14.63 -11.93
CA GLY A 474 13.90 14.12 -12.98
C GLY A 474 15.29 13.69 -12.49
N GLY A 475 15.57 13.80 -11.19
CA GLY A 475 16.73 13.19 -10.55
C GLY A 475 16.44 11.78 -10.05
N HIS A 476 17.49 11.08 -9.62
CA HIS A 476 17.42 9.84 -8.86
C HIS A 476 18.43 9.90 -7.71
N GLN A 477 18.22 9.08 -6.69
CA GLN A 477 19.16 8.96 -5.58
C GLN A 477 20.53 8.45 -6.04
N VAL A 478 21.59 9.08 -5.54
CA VAL A 478 22.97 8.59 -5.68
C VAL A 478 23.44 8.05 -4.34
N THR A 479 23.48 6.73 -4.20
CA THR A 479 23.93 6.02 -3.00
C THR A 479 24.77 4.79 -3.32
N ASP A 480 25.72 4.48 -2.44
CA ASP A 480 26.55 3.27 -2.52
C ASP A 480 25.91 2.06 -1.81
N ILE A 481 24.78 2.25 -1.11
CA ILE A 481 24.17 1.25 -0.22
C ILE A 481 22.82 0.79 -0.78
N ALA A 482 22.68 -0.52 -0.92
CA ALA A 482 21.39 -1.17 -1.12
C ALA A 482 21.00 -1.97 0.14
N VAL A 483 19.73 -1.88 0.54
CA VAL A 483 19.15 -2.68 1.62
C VAL A 483 18.09 -3.61 1.02
N VAL A 484 18.21 -4.91 1.28
CA VAL A 484 17.26 -5.88 0.75
C VAL A 484 15.95 -5.83 1.53
N TYR A 485 14.84 -5.74 0.82
CA TYR A 485 13.47 -5.92 1.29
C TYR A 485 13.20 -7.42 1.47
N PRO A 486 13.18 -7.96 2.71
CA PRO A 486 13.33 -9.41 2.94
C PRO A 486 11.97 -10.14 2.98
N ILE A 487 11.03 -9.82 2.07
CA ILE A 487 9.65 -10.31 2.16
C ILE A 487 9.53 -11.83 1.97
N GLU A 488 10.38 -12.40 1.12
CA GLU A 488 10.52 -13.84 0.87
C GLU A 488 10.96 -14.61 2.12
N SER A 489 11.64 -13.91 3.03
CA SER A 489 12.03 -14.44 4.33
C SER A 489 10.91 -14.32 5.37
N LEU A 490 9.93 -13.43 5.20
CA LEU A 490 8.76 -13.35 6.09
C LEU A 490 7.69 -14.40 5.75
N TRP A 491 7.45 -14.68 4.46
CA TRP A 491 6.40 -15.62 4.04
C TRP A 491 6.43 -16.98 4.77
N PRO A 492 7.60 -17.64 4.96
CA PRO A 492 7.66 -18.92 5.64
C PRO A 492 7.37 -18.85 7.15
N HIS A 493 7.41 -17.66 7.77
CA HIS A 493 7.11 -17.48 9.19
C HIS A 493 5.71 -16.93 9.45
N THR A 494 5.10 -16.32 8.43
CA THR A 494 3.81 -15.65 8.56
C THR A 494 2.71 -16.65 8.89
N ILE A 495 2.04 -16.41 10.02
CA ILE A 495 0.86 -17.15 10.47
C ILE A 495 -0.41 -16.31 10.29
N PRO A 496 -1.61 -16.92 10.25
CA PRO A 496 -2.88 -16.20 10.08
C PRO A 496 -3.08 -15.15 11.20
N PRO A 497 -3.06 -13.85 10.89
CA PRO A 497 -3.24 -12.81 11.90
C PRO A 497 -4.68 -12.80 12.41
N ARG A 498 -4.84 -12.69 13.74
CA ARG A 498 -6.11 -12.32 14.38
C ARG A 498 -6.38 -10.81 14.34
N GLY A 499 -5.38 -10.05 13.91
CA GLY A 499 -5.35 -8.61 13.75
C GLY A 499 -3.93 -8.10 13.51
N VAL A 500 -3.78 -6.86 13.09
CA VAL A 500 -2.49 -6.26 12.68
C VAL A 500 -1.41 -6.28 13.77
N THR A 501 -1.82 -6.31 15.04
CA THR A 501 -0.91 -6.39 16.21
C THR A 501 -0.69 -7.82 16.72
N SER A 502 -1.12 -8.84 15.97
CA SER A 502 -0.99 -10.24 16.39
C SER A 502 0.47 -10.59 16.68
N PRO A 503 0.74 -11.34 17.75
CA PRO A 503 2.09 -11.78 18.07
C PRO A 503 2.57 -12.79 17.01
N ASP A 504 3.71 -12.47 16.41
CA ASP A 504 4.44 -13.35 15.50
C ASP A 504 5.93 -13.05 15.66
N ALA A 505 6.56 -13.74 16.62
CA ALA A 505 7.92 -13.43 17.04
C ALA A 505 8.95 -13.66 15.92
N ALA A 506 8.73 -14.65 15.05
CA ALA A 506 9.66 -14.98 13.99
C ALA A 506 9.67 -13.92 12.89
N SER A 507 8.48 -13.48 12.45
CA SER A 507 8.34 -12.38 11.49
C SER A 507 8.73 -11.03 12.10
N ALA A 508 8.43 -10.79 13.38
CA ALA A 508 8.81 -9.56 14.09
C ALA A 508 10.33 -9.38 14.17
N ALA A 509 11.09 -10.46 14.35
CA ALA A 509 12.56 -10.39 14.35
C ALA A 509 13.15 -10.01 12.98
N ILE A 510 12.48 -10.37 11.87
CA ILE A 510 12.91 -9.96 10.52
C ILE A 510 12.54 -8.49 10.27
N GLU A 511 11.32 -8.09 10.64
CA GLU A 511 10.87 -6.69 10.60
C GLU A 511 11.81 -5.78 11.41
N GLU A 512 12.16 -6.15 12.65
CA GLU A 512 13.10 -5.38 13.48
C GLU A 512 14.48 -5.25 12.83
N ALA A 513 14.99 -6.32 12.21
CA ALA A 513 16.27 -6.28 11.50
C ALA A 513 16.21 -5.35 10.28
N TYR A 514 15.11 -5.36 9.52
CA TYR A 514 14.90 -4.51 8.35
C TYR A 514 14.76 -3.04 8.75
N THR A 515 13.81 -2.72 9.63
CA THR A 515 13.56 -1.35 10.10
C THR A 515 14.80 -0.79 10.79
N GLY A 516 15.47 -1.58 11.63
CA GLY A 516 16.71 -1.20 12.27
C GLY A 516 17.85 -0.91 11.29
N ALA A 517 17.93 -1.64 10.17
CA ALA A 517 18.93 -1.38 9.13
C ALA A 517 18.66 -0.07 8.38
N VAL A 518 17.42 0.16 7.95
CA VAL A 518 17.01 1.40 7.26
C VAL A 518 17.21 2.62 8.17
N ASP A 519 16.80 2.52 9.44
CA ASP A 519 16.94 3.60 10.42
C ASP A 519 18.41 3.87 10.77
N ALA A 520 19.25 2.83 10.86
CA ALA A 520 20.67 2.99 11.13
C ALA A 520 21.40 3.71 9.99
N VAL A 521 21.07 3.39 8.73
CA VAL A 521 21.61 4.09 7.55
C VAL A 521 21.21 5.56 7.59
N PHE A 522 19.91 5.84 7.77
CA PHE A 522 19.38 7.21 7.80
C PHE A 522 19.99 8.02 8.95
N SER A 523 20.05 7.45 10.15
CA SER A 523 20.60 8.11 11.35
C SER A 523 22.11 8.39 11.25
N ALA A 524 22.83 7.65 10.40
CA ALA A 524 24.23 7.91 10.09
C ALA A 524 24.44 9.05 9.06
N GLY A 525 23.36 9.73 8.63
CA GLY A 525 23.42 10.75 7.58
C GLY A 525 23.74 10.15 6.21
N ARG A 526 23.40 8.86 6.01
CA ARG A 526 23.51 8.14 4.75
C ARG A 526 22.13 7.82 4.23
N ASP A 527 22.08 7.43 2.98
CA ASP A 527 20.86 7.02 2.32
C ASP A 527 21.06 5.63 1.69
N ALA A 528 19.99 4.87 1.47
CA ALA A 528 20.03 3.57 0.83
C ALA A 528 18.87 3.39 -0.14
N CYS A 529 19.13 2.67 -1.22
CA CYS A 529 18.08 2.17 -2.09
C CYS A 529 17.54 0.86 -1.48
N ILE A 530 16.23 0.74 -1.34
CA ILE A 530 15.59 -0.50 -0.91
C ILE A 530 15.31 -1.35 -2.15
N ILE A 531 15.84 -2.57 -2.19
CA ILE A 531 15.73 -3.46 -3.35
C ILE A 531 15.10 -4.80 -2.97
N ASP A 532 14.25 -5.36 -3.83
CA ASP A 532 13.65 -6.69 -3.67
C ASP A 532 14.52 -7.78 -4.34
N ALA A 533 14.10 -9.03 -4.19
CA ALA A 533 14.77 -10.15 -4.85
C ALA A 533 14.75 -10.05 -6.38
N GLN A 534 13.72 -9.43 -6.96
CA GLN A 534 13.63 -9.20 -8.40
C GLN A 534 14.74 -8.26 -8.87
N ALA A 535 14.89 -7.10 -8.24
CA ALA A 535 15.95 -6.14 -8.55
C ALA A 535 17.35 -6.78 -8.37
N LEU A 536 17.54 -7.62 -7.33
CA LEU A 536 18.77 -8.38 -7.15
C LEU A 536 19.03 -9.38 -8.29
N ALA A 537 18.02 -10.11 -8.74
CA ALA A 537 18.15 -11.09 -9.81
C ALA A 537 18.40 -10.43 -11.18
N GLU A 538 17.85 -9.24 -11.41
CA GLU A 538 18.04 -8.45 -12.64
C GLU A 538 19.35 -7.66 -12.67
N ALA A 539 19.96 -7.43 -11.50
CA ALA A 539 21.18 -6.63 -11.40
C ALA A 539 22.39 -7.32 -12.06
N ARG A 540 23.29 -6.49 -12.60
CA ARG A 540 24.58 -6.93 -13.14
C ARG A 540 25.72 -6.61 -12.17
N VAL A 541 26.69 -7.52 -12.08
CA VAL A 541 27.92 -7.28 -11.30
C VAL A 541 29.01 -6.75 -12.22
N ASP A 542 29.53 -5.56 -11.90
CA ASP A 542 30.59 -4.86 -12.63
C ASP A 542 31.72 -4.48 -11.68
N GLY A 543 32.76 -5.33 -11.62
CA GLY A 543 33.80 -5.22 -10.60
C GLY A 543 33.19 -5.28 -9.19
N PRO A 544 33.49 -4.32 -8.29
CA PRO A 544 32.93 -4.30 -6.94
C PRO A 544 31.55 -3.65 -6.86
N LEU A 545 30.88 -3.37 -8.00
CA LEU A 545 29.59 -2.70 -8.05
C LEU A 545 28.47 -3.64 -8.48
N LEU A 546 27.34 -3.56 -7.79
CA LEU A 546 26.06 -4.13 -8.19
C LEU A 546 25.27 -3.04 -8.92
N ARG A 547 24.83 -3.27 -10.15
CA ARG A 547 24.16 -2.24 -10.97
C ARG A 547 22.78 -2.68 -11.43
N HIS A 548 21.81 -1.77 -11.36
CA HIS A 548 20.47 -1.90 -11.92
C HIS A 548 20.09 -0.59 -12.60
N GLY A 549 19.89 -0.60 -13.92
CA GLY A 549 19.73 0.63 -14.70
C GLY A 549 20.90 1.60 -14.50
N ASP A 550 20.58 2.82 -14.06
CA ASP A 550 21.54 3.89 -13.71
C ASP A 550 22.01 3.82 -12.24
N LEU A 551 21.41 2.94 -11.43
CA LEU A 551 21.76 2.75 -10.02
C LEU A 551 22.99 1.84 -9.89
N ALA A 552 23.83 2.10 -8.90
CA ALA A 552 25.03 1.32 -8.64
C ALA A 552 25.39 1.34 -7.15
N TRP A 553 25.63 0.16 -6.56
CA TRP A 553 25.90 0.00 -5.13
C TRP A 553 27.18 -0.79 -4.90
N SER A 554 28.00 -0.37 -3.94
CA SER A 554 29.18 -1.12 -3.49
C SER A 554 28.96 -1.86 -2.16
N VAL A 555 27.83 -1.61 -1.49
CA VAL A 555 27.43 -2.27 -0.24
C VAL A 555 26.01 -2.81 -0.38
N LEU A 556 25.84 -4.09 -0.05
CA LEU A 556 24.55 -4.76 0.02
C LEU A 556 24.27 -5.22 1.46
N VAL A 557 23.18 -4.75 2.04
CA VAL A 557 22.74 -5.13 3.39
C VAL A 557 21.60 -6.15 3.29
N LEU A 558 21.74 -7.26 4.00
CA LEU A 558 20.79 -8.37 4.04
C LEU A 558 20.16 -8.46 5.45
N PRO A 559 19.13 -7.64 5.77
CA PRO A 559 18.51 -7.66 7.08
C PRO A 559 17.55 -8.84 7.24
N GLY A 560 17.89 -9.80 8.10
CA GLY A 560 17.03 -10.95 8.38
C GLY A 560 16.75 -11.84 7.16
N VAL A 561 17.57 -11.76 6.11
CA VAL A 561 17.40 -12.53 4.88
C VAL A 561 17.87 -13.98 5.11
N GLU A 562 16.92 -14.90 5.05
CA GLU A 562 17.14 -16.36 5.08
C GLU A 562 16.75 -17.04 3.77
N THR A 563 15.83 -16.42 3.02
CA THR A 563 15.24 -16.96 1.80
C THR A 563 15.34 -15.91 0.69
N LEU A 564 15.89 -16.31 -0.46
CA LEU A 564 15.82 -15.59 -1.73
C LEU A 564 15.69 -16.62 -2.88
N PRO A 565 15.19 -16.20 -4.06
CA PRO A 565 15.33 -16.98 -5.29
C PRO A 565 16.80 -17.29 -5.62
N GLU A 566 17.03 -18.42 -6.28
CA GLU A 566 18.36 -18.91 -6.65
C GLU A 566 19.15 -17.89 -7.47
N ALA A 567 18.47 -17.20 -8.39
CA ALA A 567 19.08 -16.16 -9.22
C ALA A 567 19.60 -14.98 -8.37
N ALA A 568 18.84 -14.53 -7.38
CA ALA A 568 19.25 -13.46 -6.48
C ALA A 568 20.44 -13.91 -5.60
N TRP A 569 20.41 -15.14 -5.07
CA TRP A 569 21.56 -15.70 -4.35
C TRP A 569 22.82 -15.79 -5.22
N ALA A 570 22.68 -16.18 -6.48
CA ALA A 570 23.78 -16.21 -7.42
C ALA A 570 24.39 -14.82 -7.63
N THR A 571 23.57 -13.79 -7.80
CA THR A 571 24.03 -12.39 -7.92
C THR A 571 24.75 -11.93 -6.65
N VAL A 572 24.21 -12.21 -5.46
CA VAL A 572 24.86 -11.86 -4.17
C VAL A 572 26.24 -12.52 -4.06
N ALA A 573 26.34 -13.81 -4.39
CA ALA A 573 27.59 -14.55 -4.35
C ALA A 573 28.61 -14.02 -5.38
N GLU A 574 28.18 -13.67 -6.60
CA GLU A 574 29.06 -13.06 -7.59
C GLU A 574 29.56 -11.68 -7.13
N PHE A 575 28.65 -10.82 -6.66
CA PHE A 575 28.96 -9.48 -6.16
C PHE A 575 30.03 -9.50 -5.08
N TRP A 576 29.87 -10.38 -4.08
CA TRP A 576 30.86 -10.55 -3.01
C TRP A 576 32.21 -11.03 -3.55
N ARG A 577 32.24 -12.03 -4.44
CA ARG A 577 33.48 -12.56 -5.04
C ARG A 577 34.22 -11.54 -5.89
N ARG A 578 33.52 -10.58 -6.48
CA ARG A 578 34.12 -9.50 -7.27
C ARG A 578 34.52 -8.27 -6.44
N GLY A 579 34.38 -8.33 -5.11
CA GLY A 579 34.88 -7.33 -4.17
C GLY A 579 33.82 -6.38 -3.62
N GLY A 580 32.53 -6.61 -3.89
CA GLY A 580 31.43 -5.92 -3.24
C GLY A 580 31.30 -6.31 -1.76
N ALA A 581 30.82 -5.38 -0.92
CA ALA A 581 30.61 -5.64 0.49
C ALA A 581 29.20 -6.17 0.75
N VAL A 582 29.09 -7.32 1.42
CA VAL A 582 27.80 -7.90 1.84
C VAL A 582 27.74 -7.92 3.37
N VAL A 583 26.68 -7.32 3.94
CA VAL A 583 26.46 -7.23 5.39
C VAL A 583 25.17 -7.97 5.74
N ALA A 584 25.29 -9.17 6.30
CA ALA A 584 24.15 -9.93 6.80
C ALA A 584 23.85 -9.58 8.26
N LEU A 585 22.58 -9.30 8.57
CA LEU A 585 22.12 -8.96 9.92
C LEU A 585 21.11 -10.00 10.40
N SER A 586 21.19 -10.36 11.69
CA SER A 586 20.28 -11.24 12.46
C SER A 586 20.11 -12.71 12.00
N ARG A 587 20.01 -13.02 10.71
CA ARG A 587 19.80 -14.37 10.16
C ARG A 587 20.88 -14.75 9.14
N ARG A 588 21.00 -16.05 8.88
CA ARG A 588 21.88 -16.61 7.84
C ARG A 588 21.03 -17.09 6.65
N PRO A 589 21.57 -17.05 5.42
CA PRO A 589 20.97 -17.76 4.28
C PRO A 589 20.69 -19.22 4.64
N ALA A 590 19.52 -19.70 4.26
CA ALA A 590 19.08 -21.06 4.59
C ALA A 590 18.26 -21.70 3.47
N ASN A 591 17.51 -20.90 2.72
CA ASN A 591 16.52 -21.38 1.76
C ASN A 591 16.73 -20.73 0.39
N THR A 592 16.40 -21.52 -0.63
CA THR A 592 16.10 -21.02 -1.98
C THR A 592 14.60 -21.03 -2.20
N ALA A 593 14.11 -20.41 -3.28
CA ALA A 593 12.70 -20.51 -3.64
C ALA A 593 12.26 -21.98 -3.88
N ALA A 594 13.17 -22.88 -4.27
CA ALA A 594 12.85 -24.28 -4.50
C ALA A 594 12.95 -25.18 -3.26
N ARG A 595 13.80 -24.89 -2.26
CA ARG A 595 14.12 -25.84 -1.17
C ARG A 595 14.27 -25.19 0.21
N PHE A 596 13.73 -25.87 1.22
CA PHE A 596 13.65 -25.43 2.62
C PHE A 596 14.05 -26.57 3.58
N PRO A 597 15.29 -26.57 4.14
CA PRO A 597 16.44 -25.75 3.76
C PRO A 597 17.08 -26.20 2.44
N ASP A 598 17.90 -25.36 1.83
CA ASP A 598 18.72 -25.71 0.67
C ASP A 598 20.20 -25.78 1.04
N PRO A 599 20.84 -26.96 0.94
CA PRO A 599 22.29 -27.10 1.14
C PRO A 599 23.13 -26.20 0.24
N LEU A 600 22.58 -25.72 -0.89
CA LEU A 600 23.27 -24.78 -1.78
C LEU A 600 23.68 -23.47 -1.09
N VAL A 601 22.88 -23.01 -0.12
CA VAL A 601 23.08 -21.71 0.54
C VAL A 601 23.26 -21.81 2.06
N ALA A 602 22.96 -22.97 2.64
CA ALA A 602 23.07 -23.20 4.09
C ALA A 602 24.51 -23.45 4.57
N ASP A 603 25.41 -23.89 3.67
CA ASP A 603 26.85 -24.12 3.90
C ASP A 603 27.69 -22.98 3.30
#